data_AF-A0A0Q7TKQ8-F1
#
_entry.id   AF-A0A0Q7TKQ8-F1
#
_cell.length_a   1.000
_cell.length_b   1.000
_cell.length_c   1.000
_cell.angle_alpha   90.00
_cell.angle_beta   90.00
_cell.angle_gamma   90.00
#
_symmetry.space_group_name_H-M   'P 1'
#
loop_
_entity.id
_entity.type
_entity.pdbx_description
1 polymer ?
#
loop_
_entity_poly.entity_id
_entity_poly.type
_entity_poly.pdbx_seq_one_letter_code
_entity_poly.pdbx_strand_id
1 'polypeptide(L)'
;MTVQDIERLRMAPAIRSTILGATLAVIVSVALFAIVFLVFDRADYLQSVDASFGVTTGHPVWKTFQGRVLAPYIIKAMAFGSAAHYVAMHMIFQLVAVAVAAFLLWRLGRKIGGNDQSGLFALALFVMSFVALLRAPCLYSWDFVDLIVFTLFIGFVLSNRPLSWFIGLFAVATWNRDSANFIALWLVMEPVIRAVRQRLSDGIMPALDWRRMLAGVLCIAAGMAIAELLRRNLLIEEMAPKYFPNNPVTAGYRYNFVLPINIEFLRHSFFSPAALLVLGFLGTTVWLGAALSRRDPQRQLPLFAVELALIAAMLGFGIIYEPRIFVPLIPFFVASAVQMRSATPAANTTLSQ
;
A
#
# COMPACT_ATOMS: atom_id res chain seq x y z
N MET A 1 -31.38 -25.97 23.83
CA MET A 1 -30.26 -25.50 22.99
C MET A 1 -29.15 -25.06 23.94
N THR A 2 -27.99 -25.71 23.89
CA THR A 2 -26.89 -25.46 24.83
C THR A 2 -26.05 -24.25 24.38
N VAL A 3 -25.24 -23.69 25.29
CA VAL A 3 -24.24 -22.64 24.94
C VAL A 3 -23.33 -23.13 23.80
N GLN A 4 -22.98 -24.42 23.79
CA GLN A 4 -22.20 -25.05 22.73
C GLN A 4 -22.93 -25.06 21.37
N ASP A 5 -24.25 -25.25 21.34
CA ASP A 5 -25.03 -25.21 20.10
C ASP A 5 -25.05 -23.79 19.51
N ILE A 6 -25.18 -22.76 20.37
CA ILE A 6 -25.16 -21.35 19.96
C ILE A 6 -23.78 -20.99 19.38
N GLU A 7 -22.69 -21.43 20.01
CA GLU A 7 -21.34 -21.19 19.51
C GLU A 7 -21.09 -21.90 18.17
N ARG A 8 -21.52 -23.15 18.01
CA ARG A 8 -21.42 -23.89 16.73
C ARG A 8 -22.20 -23.18 15.62
N LEU A 9 -23.40 -22.70 15.90
CA LEU A 9 -24.22 -21.94 14.94
C LEU A 9 -23.56 -20.61 14.52
N ARG A 10 -22.78 -19.97 15.41
CA ARG A 10 -22.03 -18.74 15.10
C ARG A 10 -20.70 -19.00 14.38
N MET A 11 -20.03 -20.11 14.66
CA MET A 11 -18.74 -20.44 14.05
C MET A 11 -18.86 -20.88 12.60
N ALA A 12 -19.91 -21.63 12.25
CA ALA A 12 -20.05 -22.16 10.89
C ALA A 12 -20.08 -21.07 9.79
N PRO A 13 -20.84 -19.95 9.93
CA PRO A 13 -20.80 -18.85 8.97
C PRO A 13 -19.44 -18.14 8.88
N ALA A 14 -18.77 -17.95 10.03
CA ALA A 14 -17.47 -17.27 10.07
C ALA A 14 -16.37 -18.08 9.37
N ILE A 15 -16.35 -19.40 9.58
CA ILE A 15 -15.43 -20.33 8.93
C ILE A 15 -15.71 -20.37 7.42
N ARG A 16 -16.97 -20.54 7.01
CA ARG A 16 -17.36 -20.57 5.60
C ARG A 16 -16.91 -19.32 4.85
N SER A 17 -17.11 -18.14 5.43
CA SER A 17 -16.71 -16.90 4.77
C SER A 17 -15.19 -16.66 4.79
N THR A 18 -14.46 -17.19 5.79
CA THR A 18 -12.99 -17.20 5.75
C THR A 18 -12.47 -18.10 4.63
N ILE A 19 -13.03 -19.31 4.48
CA ILE A 19 -12.68 -20.24 3.38
C ILE A 19 -13.01 -19.60 2.03
N LEU A 20 -14.21 -19.04 1.87
CA LEU A 20 -14.60 -18.33 0.66
C LEU A 20 -13.61 -17.22 0.29
N GLY A 21 -13.26 -16.36 1.26
CA GLY A 21 -12.28 -15.29 1.06
C GLY A 21 -10.91 -15.80 0.64
N ALA A 22 -10.43 -16.89 1.24
CA ALA A 22 -9.14 -17.49 0.90
C ALA A 22 -9.16 -18.09 -0.52
N THR A 23 -10.21 -18.83 -0.88
CA THR A 23 -10.38 -19.39 -2.23
C THR A 23 -10.42 -18.29 -3.28
N LEU A 24 -11.24 -17.24 -3.05
CA LEU A 24 -11.32 -16.10 -3.98
C LEU A 24 -9.99 -15.37 -4.11
N ALA A 25 -9.24 -15.21 -3.01
CA ALA A 25 -7.93 -14.56 -3.03
C ALA A 25 -6.91 -15.33 -3.89
N VAL A 26 -6.90 -16.67 -3.81
CA VAL A 26 -6.06 -17.51 -4.68
C VAL A 26 -6.47 -17.36 -6.14
N ILE A 27 -7.77 -17.46 -6.45
CA ILE A 27 -8.27 -17.28 -7.82
C ILE A 27 -7.89 -15.90 -8.37
N VAL A 28 -8.10 -14.84 -7.59
CA VAL A 28 -7.73 -13.47 -7.95
C VAL A 28 -6.22 -13.35 -8.19
N SER A 29 -5.38 -13.97 -7.36
CA SER A 29 -3.92 -13.91 -7.53
C SER A 29 -3.47 -14.54 -8.85
N VAL A 30 -4.02 -15.71 -9.21
CA VAL A 30 -3.71 -16.39 -10.46
C VAL A 30 -4.21 -15.57 -11.66
N ALA A 31 -5.43 -15.04 -11.58
CA ALA A 31 -6.01 -14.22 -12.64
C ALA A 31 -5.23 -12.91 -12.86
N LEU A 32 -4.88 -12.18 -11.79
CA LEU A 32 -4.07 -10.97 -11.88
C LEU A 32 -2.68 -11.27 -12.44
N PHE A 33 -2.07 -12.39 -12.05
CA PHE A 33 -0.77 -12.77 -12.56
C PHE A 33 -0.80 -13.20 -14.04
N ALA A 34 -1.89 -13.82 -14.50
CA ALA A 34 -2.12 -14.05 -15.93
C ALA A 34 -2.24 -12.72 -16.69
N ILE A 35 -2.90 -11.71 -16.12
CA ILE A 35 -2.98 -10.35 -16.70
C ILE A 35 -1.59 -9.69 -16.72
N VAL A 36 -0.74 -9.90 -15.71
CA VAL A 36 0.65 -9.42 -15.73
C VAL A 36 1.38 -9.94 -16.98
N PHE A 37 1.28 -11.23 -17.30
CA PHE A 37 1.91 -11.77 -18.52
C PHE A 37 1.22 -11.36 -19.83
N LEU A 38 -0.02 -10.87 -19.78
CA LEU A 38 -0.67 -10.27 -20.94
C LEU A 38 -0.15 -8.85 -21.21
N VAL A 39 0.15 -8.09 -20.15
CA VAL A 39 0.58 -6.68 -20.22
C VAL A 39 2.09 -6.54 -20.36
N PHE A 40 2.86 -7.43 -19.75
CA PHE A 40 4.32 -7.43 -19.75
C PHE A 40 4.80 -8.52 -20.70
N ASP A 41 5.64 -8.15 -21.65
CA ASP A 41 6.36 -9.17 -22.39
C ASP A 41 7.39 -9.87 -21.48
N ARG A 42 8.03 -10.92 -22.01
CA ARG A 42 9.03 -11.67 -21.25
C ARG A 42 10.19 -10.79 -20.80
N ALA A 43 10.62 -9.82 -21.62
CA ALA A 43 11.75 -8.96 -21.32
C ALA A 43 11.41 -7.97 -20.19
N ASP A 44 10.22 -7.37 -20.22
CA ASP A 44 9.71 -6.47 -19.19
C ASP A 44 9.60 -7.18 -17.83
N TYR A 45 9.07 -8.42 -17.83
CA TYR A 45 9.01 -9.20 -16.60
C TYR A 45 10.41 -9.51 -16.05
N LEU A 46 11.35 -9.90 -16.92
CA LEU A 46 12.73 -10.17 -16.51
C LEU A 46 13.43 -8.93 -15.97
N GLN A 47 13.17 -7.73 -16.50
CA GLN A 47 13.68 -6.48 -15.91
C GLN A 47 13.23 -6.30 -14.46
N SER A 48 11.98 -6.66 -14.15
CA SER A 48 11.47 -6.61 -12.78
C SER A 48 12.16 -7.63 -11.86
N VAL A 49 12.48 -8.82 -12.40
CA VAL A 49 13.25 -9.86 -11.69
C VAL A 49 14.68 -9.39 -11.45
N ASP A 50 15.35 -8.84 -12.46
CA ASP A 50 16.72 -8.36 -12.39
C ASP A 50 16.86 -7.19 -11.41
N ALA A 51 15.88 -6.28 -11.40
CA ALA A 51 15.83 -5.19 -10.42
C ALA A 51 15.72 -5.71 -8.98
N SER A 52 14.96 -6.79 -8.75
CA SER A 52 14.88 -7.45 -7.45
C SER A 52 16.18 -8.18 -7.11
N PHE A 53 16.71 -8.99 -8.03
CA PHE A 53 17.94 -9.76 -7.82
C PHE A 53 19.15 -8.86 -7.55
N GLY A 54 19.25 -7.74 -8.27
CA GLY A 54 20.30 -6.73 -8.10
C GLY A 54 20.39 -6.20 -6.67
N VAL A 55 19.26 -6.02 -5.96
CA VAL A 55 19.28 -5.61 -4.54
C VAL A 55 19.99 -6.66 -3.67
N THR A 56 19.85 -7.94 -3.99
CA THR A 56 20.44 -9.04 -3.21
C THR A 56 21.91 -9.30 -3.50
N THR A 57 22.41 -8.76 -4.62
CA THR A 57 23.81 -8.85 -5.04
C THR A 57 24.55 -7.53 -4.86
N GLY A 58 23.89 -6.47 -4.40
CA GLY A 58 24.47 -5.13 -4.27
C GLY A 58 24.61 -4.38 -5.60
N HIS A 59 23.96 -4.84 -6.66
CA HIS A 59 23.94 -4.23 -7.99
C HIS A 59 22.53 -3.73 -8.37
N PRO A 60 21.89 -2.87 -7.57
CA PRO A 60 20.55 -2.38 -7.86
C PRO A 60 20.56 -1.51 -9.13
N VAL A 61 19.43 -1.46 -9.83
CA VAL A 61 19.26 -0.54 -10.98
C VAL A 61 19.50 0.90 -10.52
N TRP A 62 18.86 1.31 -9.43
CA TRP A 62 19.04 2.63 -8.83
C TRP A 62 19.50 2.50 -7.38
N LYS A 63 20.37 3.40 -6.91
CA LYS A 63 20.85 3.39 -5.51
C LYS A 63 19.69 3.37 -4.51
N THR A 64 18.61 4.10 -4.78
CA THR A 64 17.43 4.14 -3.91
C THR A 64 16.75 2.77 -3.73
N PHE A 65 16.93 1.85 -4.66
CA PHE A 65 16.35 0.50 -4.58
C PHE A 65 17.11 -0.39 -3.59
N GLN A 66 18.37 -0.07 -3.26
CA GLN A 66 19.17 -0.87 -2.32
C GLN A 66 18.57 -0.94 -0.91
N GLY A 67 17.75 0.04 -0.52
CA GLY A 67 17.02 0.03 0.75
C GLY A 67 15.84 -0.95 0.80
N ARG A 68 15.50 -1.61 -0.31
CA ARG A 68 14.30 -2.44 -0.47
C ARG A 68 14.60 -3.92 -0.31
N VAL A 69 15.14 -4.32 0.83
CA VAL A 69 15.73 -5.65 1.01
C VAL A 69 14.73 -6.74 1.39
N LEU A 70 13.58 -6.41 2.00
CA LEU A 70 12.66 -7.43 2.53
C LEU A 70 12.17 -8.42 1.45
N ALA A 71 11.51 -7.92 0.40
CA ALA A 71 10.98 -8.79 -0.65
C ALA A 71 12.08 -9.54 -1.42
N PRO A 72 13.17 -8.89 -1.91
CA PRO A 72 14.24 -9.59 -2.60
C PRO A 72 14.93 -10.67 -1.77
N TYR A 73 15.16 -10.44 -0.48
CA TYR A 73 15.80 -11.45 0.38
C TYR A 73 14.87 -12.62 0.71
N ILE A 74 13.55 -12.40 0.81
CA ILE A 74 12.58 -13.51 0.90
C ILE A 74 12.67 -14.38 -0.36
N ILE A 75 12.70 -13.75 -1.54
CA ILE A 75 12.80 -14.49 -2.82
C ILE A 75 14.13 -15.24 -2.92
N LYS A 76 15.24 -14.61 -2.53
CA LYS A 76 16.56 -15.27 -2.47
C LYS A 76 16.58 -16.47 -1.53
N ALA A 77 15.92 -16.36 -0.38
CA ALA A 77 15.79 -17.46 0.57
C ALA A 77 14.95 -18.61 -0.01
N MET A 78 13.82 -18.30 -0.66
CA MET A 78 12.99 -19.31 -1.36
C MET A 78 13.75 -19.99 -2.51
N ALA A 79 14.65 -19.27 -3.17
CA ALA A 79 15.50 -19.81 -4.23
C ALA A 79 16.68 -20.64 -3.70
N PHE A 80 16.80 -20.82 -2.38
CA PHE A 80 17.95 -21.46 -1.73
C PHE A 80 19.30 -20.87 -2.18
N GLY A 81 19.32 -19.57 -2.49
CA GLY A 81 20.49 -18.86 -3.01
C GLY A 81 20.82 -19.12 -4.49
N SER A 82 20.07 -19.96 -5.21
CA SER A 82 20.32 -20.26 -6.62
C SER A 82 19.74 -19.20 -7.56
N ALA A 83 20.59 -18.59 -8.39
CA ALA A 83 20.15 -17.66 -9.43
C ALA A 83 19.22 -18.32 -10.46
N ALA A 84 19.43 -19.61 -10.76
CA ALA A 84 18.62 -20.35 -11.72
C ALA A 84 17.16 -20.50 -11.27
N HIS A 85 16.90 -20.51 -9.96
CA HIS A 85 15.55 -20.62 -9.40
C HIS A 85 14.93 -19.26 -9.05
N TYR A 86 15.68 -18.17 -9.13
CA TYR A 86 15.22 -16.85 -8.67
C TYR A 86 13.99 -16.36 -9.44
N VAL A 87 13.95 -16.54 -10.76
CA VAL A 87 12.79 -16.18 -11.60
C VAL A 87 11.52 -16.90 -11.13
N ALA A 88 11.59 -18.23 -10.98
CA ALA A 88 10.44 -19.03 -10.56
C ALA A 88 9.98 -18.65 -9.14
N MET A 89 10.92 -18.44 -8.21
CA MET A 89 10.59 -18.02 -6.84
C MET A 89 10.04 -16.60 -6.78
N HIS A 90 10.49 -15.70 -7.67
CA HIS A 90 9.91 -14.37 -7.81
C HIS A 90 8.45 -14.45 -8.28
N MET A 91 8.12 -15.31 -9.23
CA MET A 91 6.74 -15.55 -9.68
C MET A 91 5.87 -16.10 -8.53
N ILE A 92 6.35 -17.13 -7.82
CA ILE A 92 5.64 -17.72 -6.68
C ILE A 92 5.43 -16.68 -5.57
N PHE A 93 6.45 -15.88 -5.26
CA PHE A 93 6.34 -14.80 -4.29
C PHE A 93 5.26 -13.79 -4.66
N GLN A 94 5.20 -13.35 -5.91
CA GLN A 94 4.16 -12.42 -6.36
C GLN A 94 2.75 -13.01 -6.23
N LEU A 95 2.55 -14.27 -6.66
CA LEU A 95 1.28 -14.97 -6.49
C LEU A 95 0.85 -15.03 -5.02
N VAL A 96 1.75 -15.44 -4.14
CA VAL A 96 1.48 -15.52 -2.69
C VAL A 96 1.20 -14.14 -2.10
N ALA A 97 2.00 -13.12 -2.44
CA ALA A 97 1.81 -11.76 -1.93
C ALA A 97 0.48 -11.14 -2.37
N VAL A 98 0.08 -11.33 -3.64
CA VAL A 98 -1.23 -10.90 -4.15
C VAL A 98 -2.37 -11.66 -3.46
N ALA A 99 -2.24 -12.96 -3.25
CA ALA A 99 -3.26 -13.75 -2.54
C ALA A 99 -3.41 -13.26 -1.08
N VAL A 100 -2.30 -12.98 -0.39
CA VAL A 100 -2.33 -12.42 0.98
C VAL A 100 -3.00 -11.04 0.97
N ALA A 101 -2.60 -10.14 0.07
CA ALA A 101 -3.19 -8.81 -0.04
C ALA A 101 -4.70 -8.87 -0.34
N ALA A 102 -5.13 -9.69 -1.30
CA ALA A 102 -6.52 -9.90 -1.64
C ALA A 102 -7.32 -10.44 -0.45
N PHE A 103 -6.80 -11.45 0.26
CA PHE A 103 -7.45 -12.00 1.44
C PHE A 103 -7.60 -10.96 2.57
N LEU A 104 -6.56 -10.15 2.81
CA LEU A 104 -6.62 -9.08 3.80
C LEU A 104 -7.65 -8.00 3.42
N LEU A 105 -7.75 -7.62 2.15
CA LEU A 105 -8.74 -6.66 1.67
C LEU A 105 -10.17 -7.22 1.72
N TRP A 106 -10.36 -8.52 1.43
CA TRP A 106 -11.63 -9.22 1.69
C TRP A 106 -12.03 -9.09 3.16
N ARG A 107 -11.13 -9.45 4.07
CA ARG A 107 -11.35 -9.39 5.52
C ARG A 107 -11.65 -7.96 5.98
N LEU A 108 -10.93 -6.97 5.44
CA LEU A 108 -11.13 -5.56 5.74
C LEU A 108 -12.51 -5.09 5.25
N GLY A 109 -12.89 -5.42 4.02
CA GLY A 109 -14.20 -5.10 3.45
C GLY A 109 -15.36 -5.70 4.26
N ARG A 110 -15.26 -6.98 4.63
CA ARG A 110 -16.23 -7.63 5.53
C ARG A 110 -16.30 -6.97 6.89
N LYS A 111 -15.15 -6.60 7.47
CA LYS A 111 -15.10 -5.95 8.77
C LYS A 111 -15.80 -4.58 8.73
N ILE A 112 -15.62 -3.83 7.66
CA ILE A 112 -16.23 -2.51 7.48
C ILE A 112 -17.75 -2.63 7.24
N GLY A 113 -18.17 -3.50 6.33
CA GLY A 113 -19.57 -3.58 5.90
C GLY A 113 -20.44 -4.64 6.58
N GLY A 114 -19.84 -5.49 7.42
CA GLY A 114 -20.55 -6.49 8.22
C GLY A 114 -21.02 -7.74 7.46
N ASN A 115 -20.77 -7.85 6.14
CA ASN A 115 -21.26 -8.95 5.31
C ASN A 115 -20.28 -9.34 4.19
N ASP A 116 -20.54 -10.49 3.55
CA ASP A 116 -19.69 -11.03 2.48
C ASP A 116 -19.76 -10.21 1.19
N GLN A 117 -20.86 -9.50 0.93
CA GLN A 117 -20.96 -8.62 -0.25
C GLN A 117 -19.99 -7.44 -0.17
N SER A 118 -19.74 -6.90 1.02
CA SER A 118 -18.72 -5.87 1.24
C SER A 118 -17.31 -6.43 1.07
N GLY A 119 -17.09 -7.71 1.41
CA GLY A 119 -15.85 -8.42 1.07
C GLY A 119 -15.66 -8.56 -0.44
N LEU A 120 -16.70 -8.98 -1.17
CA LEU A 120 -16.67 -9.13 -2.63
C LEU A 120 -16.42 -7.77 -3.31
N PHE A 121 -17.08 -6.72 -2.82
CA PHE A 121 -16.89 -5.37 -3.32
C PHE A 121 -15.45 -4.88 -3.11
N ALA A 122 -14.85 -5.17 -1.94
CA ALA A 122 -13.46 -4.84 -1.68
C ALA A 122 -12.50 -5.57 -2.63
N LEU A 123 -12.73 -6.86 -2.90
CA LEU A 123 -11.94 -7.64 -3.87
C LEU A 123 -12.11 -7.10 -5.29
N ALA A 124 -13.33 -6.77 -5.71
CA ALA A 124 -13.59 -6.21 -7.04
C ALA A 124 -12.84 -4.89 -7.23
N LEU A 125 -12.93 -3.98 -6.25
CA LEU A 125 -12.18 -2.71 -6.28
C LEU A 125 -10.66 -2.94 -6.28
N PHE A 126 -10.16 -3.89 -5.49
CA PHE A 126 -8.74 -4.26 -5.51
C PHE A 126 -8.28 -4.70 -6.90
N VAL A 127 -9.01 -5.62 -7.54
CA VAL A 127 -8.70 -6.11 -8.90
C VAL A 127 -8.73 -4.96 -9.90
N MET A 128 -9.79 -4.16 -9.89
CA MET A 128 -9.94 -3.03 -10.83
C MET A 128 -8.83 -1.99 -10.65
N SER A 129 -8.51 -1.61 -9.41
CA SER A 129 -7.43 -0.67 -9.14
C SER A 129 -6.05 -1.24 -9.48
N PHE A 130 -5.80 -2.52 -9.20
CA PHE A 130 -4.54 -3.17 -9.54
C PHE A 130 -4.33 -3.18 -11.05
N VAL A 131 -5.35 -3.61 -11.82
CA VAL A 131 -5.30 -3.63 -13.29
C VAL A 131 -5.16 -2.21 -13.86
N ALA A 132 -5.86 -1.22 -13.31
CA ALA A 132 -5.76 0.17 -13.76
C ALA A 132 -4.38 0.79 -13.54
N LEU A 133 -3.64 0.33 -12.53
CA LEU A 133 -2.28 0.77 -12.21
C LEU A 133 -1.19 -0.16 -12.76
N LEU A 134 -1.58 -1.21 -13.49
CA LEU A 134 -0.65 -2.17 -14.08
C LEU A 134 -0.12 -1.62 -15.41
N ARG A 135 1.19 -1.33 -15.46
CA ARG A 135 1.84 -0.82 -16.67
C ARG A 135 3.28 -1.29 -16.79
N ALA A 136 3.65 -1.77 -17.98
CA ALA A 136 5.03 -2.06 -18.34
C ALA A 136 5.93 -0.79 -18.27
N PRO A 137 7.24 -0.94 -18.03
CA PRO A 137 8.00 -2.19 -17.94
C PRO A 137 8.19 -2.71 -16.51
N CYS A 138 7.69 -2.01 -15.49
CA CYS A 138 8.08 -2.27 -14.10
C CYS A 138 6.91 -2.75 -13.23
N LEU A 139 7.08 -3.88 -12.55
CA LEU A 139 6.24 -4.29 -11.43
C LEU A 139 7.10 -5.05 -10.42
N TYR A 140 7.51 -4.37 -9.36
CA TYR A 140 8.56 -4.90 -8.50
C TYR A 140 8.02 -5.65 -7.30
N SER A 141 8.79 -6.64 -6.82
CA SER A 141 8.47 -7.46 -5.66
C SER A 141 8.06 -6.67 -4.40
N TRP A 142 8.70 -5.52 -4.12
CA TRP A 142 8.37 -4.68 -2.96
C TRP A 142 7.04 -3.92 -3.10
N ASP A 143 6.51 -3.71 -4.32
CA ASP A 143 5.21 -3.04 -4.52
C ASP A 143 4.06 -3.93 -3.96
N PHE A 144 4.22 -5.26 -4.01
CA PHE A 144 3.25 -6.21 -3.45
C PHE A 144 3.27 -6.26 -1.92
N VAL A 145 4.45 -6.09 -1.31
CA VAL A 145 4.57 -6.01 0.14
C VAL A 145 3.92 -4.73 0.67
N ASP A 146 4.04 -3.62 -0.06
CA ASP A 146 3.36 -2.37 0.31
C ASP A 146 1.83 -2.57 0.36
N LEU A 147 1.23 -3.32 -0.58
CA LEU A 147 -0.20 -3.66 -0.51
C LEU A 147 -0.58 -4.31 0.82
N ILE A 148 0.21 -5.29 1.27
CA ILE A 148 -0.02 -6.02 2.52
C ILE A 148 0.13 -5.06 3.72
N VAL A 149 1.25 -4.33 3.76
CA VAL A 149 1.59 -3.40 4.83
C VAL A 149 0.53 -2.32 4.99
N PHE A 150 0.14 -1.64 3.90
CA PHE A 150 -0.84 -0.56 3.96
C PHE A 150 -2.26 -1.07 4.24
N THR A 151 -2.61 -2.29 3.80
CA THR A 151 -3.86 -2.94 4.22
C THR A 151 -3.91 -3.20 5.73
N LEU A 152 -2.81 -3.72 6.30
CA LEU A 152 -2.70 -3.93 7.74
C LEU A 152 -2.71 -2.61 8.50
N PHE A 153 -1.99 -1.60 8.02
CA PHE A 153 -1.96 -0.26 8.62
C PHE A 153 -3.36 0.34 8.73
N ILE A 154 -4.12 0.38 7.64
CA ILE A 154 -5.51 0.88 7.64
C ILE A 154 -6.38 0.03 8.56
N GLY A 155 -6.22 -1.29 8.50
CA GLY A 155 -6.89 -2.21 9.42
C GLY A 155 -6.60 -1.86 10.89
N PHE A 156 -5.37 -1.48 11.24
CA PHE A 156 -4.98 -1.11 12.60
C PHE A 156 -5.57 0.24 13.02
N VAL A 157 -5.57 1.23 12.12
CA VAL A 157 -6.21 2.54 12.34
C VAL A 157 -7.70 2.37 12.60
N LEU A 158 -8.43 1.69 11.70
CA LEU A 158 -9.88 1.50 11.83
C LEU A 158 -10.27 0.64 13.05
N SER A 159 -9.34 -0.18 13.55
CA SER A 159 -9.55 -1.01 14.75
C SER A 159 -9.06 -0.36 16.04
N ASN A 160 -8.55 0.87 16.00
CA ASN A 160 -7.91 1.54 17.14
C ASN A 160 -6.87 0.66 17.85
N ARG A 161 -5.98 0.01 17.08
CA ARG A 161 -4.93 -0.84 17.67
C ARG A 161 -3.97 -0.02 18.56
N PRO A 162 -3.35 -0.64 19.58
CA PRO A 162 -2.39 0.07 20.42
C PRO A 162 -1.09 0.34 19.66
N LEU A 163 -0.30 1.30 20.17
CA LEU A 163 0.96 1.77 19.59
C LEU A 163 1.91 0.63 19.16
N SER A 164 2.02 -0.43 19.96
CA SER A 164 2.92 -1.56 19.69
C SER A 164 2.69 -2.24 18.34
N TRP A 165 1.44 -2.29 17.86
CA TRP A 165 1.13 -2.87 16.55
C TRP A 165 1.67 -2.02 15.40
N PHE A 166 1.61 -0.69 15.53
CA PHE A 166 2.16 0.23 14.53
C PHE A 166 3.69 0.18 14.52
N ILE A 167 4.32 0.10 15.69
CA ILE A 167 5.77 -0.06 15.81
C ILE A 167 6.23 -1.39 15.20
N GLY A 168 5.52 -2.49 15.50
CA GLY A 168 5.83 -3.79 14.90
C GLY A 168 5.66 -3.80 13.38
N LEU A 169 4.58 -3.19 12.87
CA LEU A 169 4.37 -3.07 11.42
C LEU A 169 5.45 -2.20 10.77
N PHE A 170 5.79 -1.05 11.37
CA PHE A 170 6.86 -0.18 10.89
C PHE A 170 8.22 -0.90 10.89
N ALA A 171 8.55 -1.62 11.96
CA ALA A 171 9.80 -2.35 12.09
C ALA A 171 10.01 -3.39 10.99
N VAL A 172 8.94 -3.99 10.45
CA VAL A 172 8.99 -4.88 9.29
C VAL A 172 8.99 -4.08 7.99
N ALA A 173 8.07 -3.12 7.85
CA ALA A 173 7.88 -2.35 6.63
C ALA A 173 9.10 -1.50 6.23
N THR A 174 9.88 -1.02 7.19
CA THR A 174 11.07 -0.20 6.93
C THR A 174 12.16 -0.95 6.15
N TRP A 175 12.16 -2.28 6.16
CA TRP A 175 13.07 -3.11 5.35
C TRP A 175 12.56 -3.29 3.91
N ASN A 176 11.29 -2.96 3.65
CA ASN A 176 10.69 -3.09 2.32
C ASN A 176 10.85 -1.83 1.50
N ARG A 177 10.47 -0.67 2.05
CA ARG A 177 10.47 0.61 1.32
C ARG A 177 10.35 1.80 2.27
N ASP A 178 10.85 2.95 1.84
CA ASP A 178 10.77 4.21 2.59
C ASP A 178 9.33 4.70 2.82
N SER A 179 8.35 4.16 2.08
CA SER A 179 6.91 4.40 2.30
C SER A 179 6.46 3.98 3.71
N ALA A 180 7.21 3.12 4.40
CA ALA A 180 6.97 2.81 5.81
C ALA A 180 6.95 4.06 6.71
N ASN A 181 7.67 5.13 6.35
CA ASN A 181 7.67 6.39 7.09
C ASN A 181 6.28 7.04 7.17
N PHE A 182 5.32 6.70 6.29
CA PHE A 182 3.95 7.19 6.39
C PHE A 182 3.16 6.56 7.54
N ILE A 183 3.51 5.34 7.97
CA ILE A 183 2.98 4.75 9.21
C ILE A 183 3.46 5.57 10.42
N ALA A 184 4.75 5.93 10.43
CA ALA A 184 5.33 6.75 11.49
C ALA A 184 4.79 8.19 11.46
N LEU A 185 4.57 8.76 10.28
CA LEU A 185 3.91 10.06 10.11
C LEU A 185 2.50 10.05 10.70
N TRP A 186 1.73 8.97 10.53
CA TRP A 186 0.41 8.85 11.16
C TRP A 186 0.48 8.92 12.69
N LEU A 187 1.49 8.31 13.32
CA LEU A 187 1.70 8.39 14.77
C LEU A 187 1.97 9.84 15.24
N VAL A 188 2.57 10.66 14.38
CA VAL A 188 2.78 12.09 14.67
C VAL A 188 1.51 12.90 14.42
N MET A 189 0.85 12.69 13.27
CA MET A 189 -0.27 13.49 12.81
C MET A 189 -1.56 13.25 13.60
N GLU A 190 -1.80 12.01 14.04
CA GLU A 190 -3.06 11.64 14.68
C GLU A 190 -3.32 12.39 16.00
N PRO A 191 -2.39 12.45 16.97
CA PRO A 191 -2.57 13.25 18.18
C PRO A 191 -2.71 14.75 17.90
N VAL A 192 -1.95 15.27 16.94
CA VAL A 192 -1.96 16.71 16.57
C VAL A 192 -3.31 17.10 15.97
N ILE A 193 -3.78 16.35 14.97
CA ILE A 193 -5.07 16.62 14.30
C ILE A 193 -6.22 16.48 15.31
N ARG A 194 -6.18 15.46 16.16
CA ARG A 194 -7.17 15.26 17.22
C ARG A 194 -7.21 16.46 18.16
N ALA A 195 -6.04 16.96 18.59
CA ALA A 195 -5.94 18.09 19.51
C ALA A 195 -6.43 19.41 18.90
N VAL A 196 -6.01 19.70 17.67
CA VAL A 196 -6.47 20.89 16.93
C VAL A 196 -7.99 20.84 16.77
N ARG A 197 -8.55 19.68 16.43
CA ARG A 197 -10.00 19.56 16.26
C ARG A 197 -10.76 19.73 17.57
N GLN A 198 -10.34 19.08 18.66
CA GLN A 198 -10.99 19.22 19.96
C GLN A 198 -10.93 20.67 20.46
N ARG A 199 -9.82 21.37 20.22
CA ARG A 199 -9.72 22.81 20.49
C ARG A 199 -10.72 23.63 19.67
N LEU A 200 -10.91 23.29 18.39
CA LEU A 200 -11.86 24.01 17.52
C LEU A 200 -13.32 23.72 17.86
N SER A 201 -13.66 22.51 18.31
CA SER A 201 -15.04 22.15 18.67
C SER A 201 -15.42 22.57 20.09
N ASP A 202 -14.53 22.36 21.05
CA ASP A 202 -14.86 22.43 22.48
C ASP A 202 -14.17 23.62 23.16
N GLY A 203 -13.28 24.33 22.46
CA GLY A 203 -12.48 25.44 23.02
C GLY A 203 -11.35 24.99 23.97
N ILE A 204 -11.28 23.69 24.30
CA ILE A 204 -10.33 23.12 25.26
C ILE A 204 -9.19 22.44 24.51
N MET A 205 -7.95 22.75 24.88
CA MET A 205 -6.78 22.03 24.36
C MET A 205 -6.62 20.72 25.13
N PRO A 206 -6.84 19.54 24.50
CA PRO A 206 -6.60 18.27 25.16
C PRO A 206 -5.10 18.04 25.37
N ALA A 207 -4.76 17.16 26.31
CA ALA A 207 -3.39 16.69 26.45
C ALA A 207 -2.96 15.93 25.19
N LEU A 208 -1.83 16.34 24.60
CA LEU A 208 -1.23 15.66 23.46
C LEU A 208 -0.65 14.31 23.89
N ASP A 209 -0.87 13.27 23.08
CA ASP A 209 -0.22 11.97 23.26
C ASP A 209 1.24 12.04 22.79
N TRP A 210 2.08 12.66 23.62
CA TRP A 210 3.51 12.83 23.36
C TRP A 210 4.25 11.51 23.16
N ARG A 211 3.79 10.44 23.82
CA ARG A 211 4.38 9.11 23.67
C ARG A 211 4.22 8.62 22.23
N ARG A 212 3.01 8.73 21.67
CA ARG A 212 2.75 8.34 20.28
C ARG A 212 3.51 9.22 19.29
N MET A 213 3.52 10.54 19.52
CA MET A 213 4.25 11.48 18.67
C MET A 213 5.76 11.22 18.67
N LEU A 214 6.36 11.09 19.86
CA LEU A 214 7.80 10.81 20.01
C LEU A 214 8.17 9.48 19.36
N ALA A 215 7.35 8.44 19.55
CA ALA A 215 7.55 7.16 18.89
C ALA A 215 7.52 7.31 17.35
N GLY A 216 6.61 8.11 16.80
CA GLY A 216 6.55 8.43 15.37
C GLY A 216 7.81 9.15 14.87
N VAL A 217 8.26 10.19 15.57
CA VAL A 217 9.50 10.93 15.23
C VAL A 217 10.73 10.02 15.27
N LEU A 218 10.86 9.22 16.32
CA LEU A 218 11.96 8.25 16.45
C LEU A 218 11.90 7.18 15.35
N CYS A 219 10.70 6.72 14.96
CA CYS A 219 10.54 5.80 13.84
C CYS A 219 10.97 6.45 12.53
N ILE A 220 10.60 7.70 12.24
CA ILE A 220 11.04 8.39 11.01
C ILE A 220 12.57 8.49 10.97
N ALA A 221 13.20 8.94 12.06
CA ALA A 221 14.65 9.04 12.15
C ALA A 221 15.33 7.67 11.97
N ALA A 222 14.81 6.64 12.62
CA ALA A 222 15.32 5.27 12.50
C ALA A 222 15.13 4.71 11.08
N GLY A 223 13.98 4.92 10.45
CA GLY A 223 13.71 4.45 9.08
C GLY A 223 14.63 5.11 8.06
N MET A 224 14.86 6.42 8.18
CA MET A 224 15.83 7.14 7.36
C MET A 224 17.26 6.62 7.56
N ALA A 225 17.67 6.41 8.82
CA ALA A 225 18.99 5.89 9.14
C ALA A 225 19.18 4.46 8.61
N ILE A 226 18.19 3.57 8.79
CA ILE A 226 18.23 2.19 8.27
C ILE A 226 18.33 2.21 6.75
N ALA A 227 17.50 2.99 6.05
CA ALA A 227 17.54 3.08 4.60
C ALA A 227 18.91 3.53 4.09
N GLU A 228 19.52 4.54 4.71
CA GLU A 228 20.84 5.01 4.30
C GLU A 228 21.96 4.02 4.64
N LEU A 229 21.90 3.36 5.81
CA LEU A 229 22.84 2.30 6.18
C LEU A 229 22.78 1.14 5.18
N LEU A 230 21.59 0.70 4.78
CA LEU A 230 21.43 -0.35 3.77
C LEU A 230 22.01 0.10 2.42
N ARG A 231 21.70 1.33 1.98
CA ARG A 231 22.25 1.89 0.73
C ARG A 231 23.75 2.08 0.74
N ARG A 232 24.36 2.35 1.90
CA ARG A 232 25.81 2.53 2.03
C ARG A 232 26.56 1.21 2.14
N ASN A 233 26.04 0.28 2.91
CA ASN A 233 26.77 -0.93 3.29
C ASN A 233 26.51 -2.12 2.36
N LEU A 234 25.36 -2.15 1.66
CA LEU A 234 25.02 -3.26 0.74
C LEU A 234 25.21 -2.90 -0.73
N LEU A 235 25.39 -1.62 -1.06
CA LEU A 235 25.63 -1.19 -2.44
C LEU A 235 27.07 -1.51 -2.85
N ILE A 236 27.21 -2.25 -3.93
CA ILE A 236 28.48 -2.48 -4.63
C ILE A 236 28.57 -1.51 -5.81
N GLU A 237 27.57 -1.51 -6.68
CA GLU A 237 27.54 -0.66 -7.87
C GLU A 237 26.11 -0.32 -8.29
N GLU A 238 25.87 0.90 -8.74
CA GLU A 238 24.59 1.29 -9.36
C GLU A 238 24.61 0.96 -10.86
N MET A 239 23.61 0.20 -11.33
CA MET A 239 23.61 -0.32 -12.70
C MET A 239 22.96 0.62 -13.74
N ALA A 240 22.12 1.58 -13.31
CA ALA A 240 21.42 2.47 -14.23
C ALA A 240 22.33 3.26 -15.18
N PRO A 241 23.50 3.80 -14.79
CA PRO A 241 24.40 4.47 -15.71
C PRO A 241 24.89 3.57 -16.87
N LYS A 242 24.94 2.25 -16.66
CA LYS A 242 25.32 1.28 -17.69
C LYS A 242 24.16 0.96 -18.63
N TYR A 243 22.94 0.82 -18.09
CA TYR A 243 21.75 0.51 -18.88
C TYR A 243 21.18 1.74 -19.61
N PHE A 244 21.40 2.93 -19.05
CA PHE A 244 20.83 4.18 -19.53
C PHE A 244 21.90 5.27 -19.61
N PRO A 245 22.91 5.15 -20.50
CA PRO A 245 24.05 6.06 -20.55
C PRO A 245 23.67 7.52 -20.86
N ASN A 246 22.50 7.73 -21.50
CA ASN A 246 21.97 9.05 -21.83
C ASN A 246 21.02 9.61 -20.76
N ASN A 247 20.67 8.84 -19.73
CA ASN A 247 19.89 9.37 -18.62
C ASN A 247 20.82 10.13 -17.68
N PRO A 248 20.40 11.31 -17.20
CA PRO A 248 21.24 12.08 -16.28
C PRO A 248 21.53 11.23 -15.04
N VAL A 249 22.82 11.08 -14.72
CA VAL A 249 23.34 10.32 -13.56
C VAL A 249 22.61 10.71 -12.27
N THR A 250 22.12 11.94 -12.17
CA THR A 250 21.36 12.45 -11.03
C THR A 250 20.06 11.68 -10.74
N ALA A 251 19.43 11.00 -11.71
CA ALA A 251 18.16 10.30 -11.54
C ALA A 251 18.19 9.22 -10.42
N GLY A 252 19.36 8.67 -10.10
CA GLY A 252 19.54 7.62 -9.10
C GLY A 252 20.11 8.06 -7.74
N TYR A 253 20.85 9.18 -7.70
CA TYR A 253 21.70 9.55 -6.55
C TYR A 253 20.95 10.24 -5.41
N ARG A 254 19.81 10.89 -5.68
CA ARG A 254 18.99 11.63 -4.72
C ARG A 254 17.51 11.42 -5.05
N TYR A 255 16.63 11.58 -4.05
CA TYR A 255 15.23 11.90 -4.36
C TYR A 255 15.23 13.26 -5.04
N ASN A 256 15.37 13.27 -6.36
CA ASN A 256 15.23 14.50 -7.08
C ASN A 256 13.80 14.97 -6.88
N PHE A 257 13.65 16.23 -6.54
CA PHE A 257 12.37 16.88 -6.64
C PHE A 257 12.00 16.92 -8.13
N VAL A 258 11.21 15.95 -8.57
CA VAL A 258 10.80 15.75 -9.97
C VAL A 258 9.47 16.44 -10.26
N LEU A 259 8.95 17.26 -9.33
CA LEU A 259 7.69 17.96 -9.54
C LEU A 259 7.65 18.76 -10.86
N PRO A 260 8.71 19.47 -11.31
CA PRO A 260 8.66 20.16 -12.61
C PRO A 260 8.48 19.18 -13.78
N ILE A 261 9.18 18.04 -13.76
CA ILE A 261 9.07 16.98 -14.78
C ILE A 261 7.66 16.38 -14.75
N ASN A 262 7.12 16.14 -13.55
CA ASN A 262 5.79 15.62 -13.36
C ASN A 262 4.70 16.61 -13.81
N ILE A 263 4.86 17.91 -13.58
CA ILE A 263 3.95 18.95 -14.10
C ILE A 263 3.96 18.95 -15.62
N GLU A 264 5.14 18.88 -16.24
CA GLU A 264 5.26 18.85 -17.69
C GLU A 264 4.65 17.56 -18.27
N PHE A 265 4.90 16.41 -17.64
CA PHE A 265 4.27 15.15 -18.00
C PHE A 265 2.74 15.24 -17.84
N LEU A 266 2.23 15.81 -16.74
CA LEU A 266 0.80 15.98 -16.50
C LEU A 266 0.14 16.88 -17.56
N ARG A 267 0.83 17.93 -18.00
CA ARG A 267 0.37 18.80 -19.09
C ARG A 267 0.17 18.03 -20.39
N HIS A 268 1.09 17.12 -20.71
CA HIS A 268 1.01 16.27 -21.91
C HIS A 268 0.09 15.06 -21.73
N SER A 269 -0.14 14.66 -20.47
CA SER A 269 -0.91 13.50 -20.06
C SER A 269 -2.42 13.64 -20.22
N PHE A 270 -2.96 14.87 -20.30
CA PHE A 270 -4.38 15.06 -20.61
C PHE A 270 -4.80 14.44 -21.95
N PHE A 271 -3.83 14.08 -22.80
CA PHE A 271 -4.04 13.41 -24.09
C PHE A 271 -3.71 11.91 -24.06
N SER A 272 -3.35 11.32 -22.91
CA SER A 272 -3.06 9.89 -22.77
C SER A 272 -4.15 9.18 -21.94
N PRO A 273 -4.82 8.14 -22.47
CA PRO A 273 -5.81 7.37 -21.72
C PRO A 273 -5.29 6.82 -20.38
N ALA A 274 -4.03 6.40 -20.34
CA ALA A 274 -3.40 5.87 -19.13
C ALA A 274 -3.29 6.92 -18.03
N ALA A 275 -2.97 8.16 -18.39
CA ALA A 275 -2.83 9.21 -17.40
C ALA A 275 -4.19 9.73 -16.89
N LEU A 276 -5.22 9.71 -17.75
CA LEU A 276 -6.60 9.95 -17.30
C LEU A 276 -7.05 8.92 -16.26
N LEU A 277 -6.69 7.64 -16.43
CA LEU A 277 -6.98 6.59 -15.43
C LEU A 277 -6.28 6.87 -14.10
N VAL A 278 -5.00 7.24 -14.12
CA VAL A 278 -4.24 7.59 -12.90
C VAL A 278 -4.85 8.82 -12.22
N LEU A 279 -5.15 9.88 -12.97
CA LEU A 279 -5.78 11.09 -12.43
C LEU A 279 -7.18 10.81 -11.87
N GLY A 280 -7.98 9.97 -12.55
CA GLY A 280 -9.27 9.51 -12.07
C GLY A 280 -9.16 8.71 -10.77
N PHE A 281 -8.19 7.81 -10.67
CA PHE A 281 -7.89 7.05 -9.46
C PHE A 281 -7.48 7.97 -8.30
N LEU A 282 -6.53 8.89 -8.52
CA LEU A 282 -6.08 9.85 -7.50
C LEU A 282 -7.22 10.79 -7.07
N GLY A 283 -7.94 11.37 -8.03
CA GLY A 283 -9.05 12.27 -7.76
C GLY A 283 -10.16 11.59 -6.96
N THR A 284 -10.51 10.35 -7.31
CA THR A 284 -11.51 9.56 -6.57
C THR A 284 -11.01 9.20 -5.17
N THR A 285 -9.73 8.85 -5.03
CA THR A 285 -9.12 8.57 -3.72
C THR A 285 -9.18 9.79 -2.80
N VAL A 286 -8.82 10.96 -3.32
CA VAL A 286 -8.90 12.24 -2.58
C VAL A 286 -10.34 12.58 -2.22
N TRP A 287 -11.28 12.44 -3.17
CA TRP A 287 -12.69 12.70 -2.94
C TRP A 287 -13.28 11.78 -1.85
N LEU A 288 -13.02 10.48 -1.92
CA LEU A 288 -13.45 9.50 -0.92
C LEU A 288 -12.90 9.85 0.47
N GLY A 289 -11.61 10.16 0.57
CA GLY A 289 -10.96 10.54 1.82
C GLY A 289 -11.52 11.83 2.42
N ALA A 290 -11.75 12.86 1.60
CA ALA A 290 -12.38 14.10 2.02
C ALA A 290 -13.84 13.90 2.47
N ALA A 291 -14.62 13.11 1.73
CA ALA A 291 -16.01 12.81 2.05
C ALA A 291 -16.13 12.05 3.39
N LEU A 292 -15.29 11.03 3.61
CA LEU A 292 -15.25 10.30 4.88
C LEU A 292 -14.74 11.15 6.04
N SER A 293 -13.75 12.01 5.79
CA SER A 293 -13.24 12.95 6.79
C SER A 293 -14.32 13.94 7.26
N ARG A 294 -15.30 14.27 6.41
CA ARG A 294 -16.46 15.07 6.84
C ARG A 294 -17.44 14.28 7.71
N ARG A 295 -17.58 12.97 7.49
CA ARG A 295 -18.52 12.09 8.22
C ARG A 295 -17.99 11.65 9.58
N ASP A 296 -16.73 11.20 9.63
CA ASP A 296 -16.04 10.81 10.85
C ASP A 296 -14.65 11.48 10.90
N PRO A 297 -14.59 12.77 11.27
CA PRO A 297 -13.31 13.48 11.24
C PRO A 297 -12.37 13.02 12.35
N GLN A 298 -12.81 12.20 13.34
CA GLN A 298 -11.94 11.81 14.46
C GLN A 298 -10.98 10.73 13.98
N ARG A 299 -11.49 9.78 13.19
CA ARG A 299 -10.72 8.64 12.71
C ARG A 299 -10.18 8.88 11.30
N GLN A 300 -10.96 9.49 10.42
CA GLN A 300 -10.65 9.53 8.99
C GLN A 300 -9.72 10.68 8.63
N LEU A 301 -9.82 11.84 9.30
CA LEU A 301 -9.02 13.01 8.96
C LEU A 301 -7.51 12.77 9.13
N PRO A 302 -7.02 12.14 10.22
CA PRO A 302 -5.60 11.80 10.32
C PRO A 302 -5.12 10.83 9.25
N LEU A 303 -5.94 9.82 8.93
CA LEU A 303 -5.62 8.84 7.91
C LEU A 303 -5.56 9.51 6.52
N PHE A 304 -6.54 10.36 6.21
CA PHE A 304 -6.58 11.12 4.96
C PHE A 304 -5.42 12.11 4.85
N ALA A 305 -5.01 12.78 5.93
CA ALA A 305 -3.86 13.68 5.91
C ALA A 305 -2.55 12.95 5.57
N VAL A 306 -2.36 11.74 6.10
CA VAL A 306 -1.22 10.89 5.76
C VAL A 306 -1.28 10.44 4.31
N GLU A 307 -2.46 10.09 3.82
CA GLU A 307 -2.66 9.72 2.42
C GLU A 307 -2.37 10.89 1.46
N LEU A 308 -2.79 12.10 1.81
CA LEU A 308 -2.44 13.31 1.06
C LEU A 308 -0.94 13.57 1.06
N ALA A 309 -0.26 13.35 2.18
CA ALA A 309 1.20 13.45 2.25
C ALA A 309 1.87 12.38 1.37
N LEU A 310 1.32 11.17 1.33
CA LEU A 310 1.81 10.08 0.48
C LEU A 310 1.64 10.40 -1.00
N ILE A 311 0.45 10.89 -1.41
CA ILE A 311 0.19 11.36 -2.78
C ILE A 311 1.14 12.51 -3.12
N ALA A 312 1.29 13.51 -2.25
CA ALA A 312 2.19 14.64 -2.48
C ALA A 312 3.65 14.18 -2.65
N ALA A 313 4.10 13.20 -1.85
CA ALA A 313 5.43 12.63 -2.00
C ALA A 313 5.58 11.84 -3.31
N MET A 314 4.57 11.07 -3.74
CA MET A 314 4.56 10.39 -5.03
C MET A 314 4.59 11.37 -6.21
N LEU A 315 3.88 12.49 -6.12
CA LEU A 315 3.89 13.55 -7.13
C LEU A 315 5.17 14.41 -7.10
N GLY A 316 5.82 14.53 -5.94
CA GLY A 316 7.05 15.31 -5.78
C GLY A 316 8.33 14.55 -6.11
N PHE A 317 8.35 13.25 -5.81
CA PHE A 317 9.55 12.40 -5.86
C PHE A 317 9.39 11.11 -6.67
N GLY A 318 8.15 10.71 -6.98
CA GLY A 318 7.86 9.56 -7.82
C GLY A 318 7.70 9.95 -9.28
N ILE A 319 7.90 8.99 -10.17
CA ILE A 319 7.76 9.16 -11.61
C ILE A 319 6.30 8.80 -11.98
N ILE A 320 5.45 9.79 -12.28
CA ILE A 320 4.00 9.57 -12.46
C ILE A 320 3.68 8.62 -13.62
N TYR A 321 4.54 8.55 -14.65
CA TYR A 321 4.34 7.62 -15.77
C TYR A 321 4.59 6.15 -15.41
N GLU A 322 5.02 5.85 -14.18
CA GLU A 322 5.05 4.51 -13.60
C GLU A 322 3.85 4.32 -12.62
N PRO A 323 2.62 4.05 -13.09
CA PRO A 323 1.43 3.95 -12.23
C PRO A 323 1.57 3.00 -11.03
N ARG A 324 2.46 2.02 -11.10
CA ARG A 324 2.80 1.12 -9.99
C ARG A 324 3.17 1.87 -8.70
N ILE A 325 3.69 3.11 -8.79
CA ILE A 325 4.04 3.88 -7.59
C ILE A 325 2.81 4.20 -6.73
N PHE A 326 1.59 4.17 -7.30
CA PHE A 326 0.33 4.43 -6.62
C PHE A 326 -0.32 3.18 -6.01
N VAL A 327 0.27 1.99 -6.22
CA VAL A 327 -0.19 0.72 -5.63
C VAL A 327 -0.38 0.80 -4.10
N PRO A 328 0.48 1.48 -3.31
CA PRO A 328 0.26 1.66 -1.87
C PRO A 328 -1.03 2.38 -1.49
N LEU A 329 -1.67 3.11 -2.41
CA LEU A 329 -2.95 3.82 -2.18
C LEU A 329 -4.18 2.91 -2.32
N ILE A 330 -4.04 1.74 -2.98
CA ILE A 330 -5.16 0.84 -3.25
C ILE A 330 -5.89 0.44 -1.95
N PRO A 331 -5.20 0.07 -0.85
CA PRO A 331 -5.89 -0.29 0.38
C PRO A 331 -6.76 0.83 0.96
N PHE A 332 -6.31 2.09 0.90
CA PHE A 332 -7.07 3.25 1.38
C PHE A 332 -8.27 3.53 0.47
N PHE A 333 -8.08 3.49 -0.85
CA PHE A 333 -9.15 3.61 -1.83
C PHE A 333 -10.24 2.56 -1.59
N VAL A 334 -9.87 1.28 -1.48
CA VAL A 334 -10.79 0.16 -1.25
C VAL A 334 -11.54 0.33 0.08
N ALA A 335 -10.82 0.56 1.19
CA ALA A 335 -11.43 0.72 2.50
C ALA A 335 -12.39 1.92 2.54
N SER A 336 -12.04 3.02 1.87
CA SER A 336 -12.85 4.23 1.83
C SER A 336 -14.12 4.04 1.01
N ALA A 337 -14.02 3.40 -0.15
CA ALA A 337 -15.18 3.09 -0.99
C ALA A 337 -16.17 2.15 -0.29
N VAL A 338 -15.67 1.10 0.41
CA VAL A 338 -16.54 0.20 1.19
C VAL A 338 -17.22 0.96 2.32
N GLN A 339 -16.51 1.80 3.07
CA GLN A 339 -17.09 2.64 4.13
C GLN A 339 -18.17 3.57 3.60
N MET A 340 -17.92 4.23 2.46
CA MET A 340 -18.89 5.15 1.84
C MET A 340 -20.18 4.43 1.44
N ARG A 341 -20.09 3.21 0.90
CA ARG A 341 -21.24 2.38 0.54
C ARG A 341 -22.02 1.92 1.78
N SER A 342 -21.32 1.48 2.83
CA SER A 342 -21.93 0.98 4.07
C SER A 342 -22.56 2.08 4.93
N ALA A 343 -22.12 3.32 4.77
CA ALA A 343 -22.65 4.48 5.50
C ALA A 343 -23.96 5.04 4.91
N THR A 344 -24.47 4.49 3.81
CA THR A 344 -25.82 4.83 3.33
C THR A 344 -26.82 4.29 4.34
N PRO A 345 -27.56 5.15 5.08
CA PRO A 345 -28.62 4.68 5.97
C PRO A 345 -29.56 3.81 5.16
N ALA A 346 -29.98 2.68 5.71
CA ALA A 346 -31.11 1.96 5.14
C ALA A 346 -32.33 2.90 5.20
N ALA A 347 -32.51 3.71 4.16
CA ALA A 347 -33.74 4.44 3.95
C ALA A 347 -34.84 3.38 3.92
N ASN A 348 -35.81 3.49 4.83
CA ASN A 348 -37.01 2.65 4.96
C ASN A 348 -36.87 1.38 5.81
N THR A 349 -36.74 1.55 7.13
CA THR A 349 -37.34 0.59 8.08
C THR A 349 -38.22 1.30 9.12
N THR A 350 -38.85 2.39 8.71
CA THR A 350 -39.96 3.06 9.40
C THR A 350 -41.17 3.12 8.47
N LEU A 351 -41.67 1.95 8.08
CA LEU A 351 -43.06 1.76 7.64
C LEU A 351 -43.55 0.47 8.31
N SER A 352 -44.63 0.59 9.06
CA SER A 352 -45.32 -0.43 9.90
C SER A 352 -44.77 -0.67 11.32
N GLN A 353 -45.10 0.25 12.22
CA GLN A 353 -45.92 -0.11 13.38
C GLN A 353 -47.12 0.83 13.44
#